data_AF-A0A484WUR1-F1
#
_entry.id   AF-A0A484WUR1-F1
#
_cell.length_a   1.000
_cell.length_b   1.000
_cell.length_c   1.000
_cell.angle_alpha   90.00
_cell.angle_beta   90.00
_cell.angle_gamma   90.00
#
_symmetry.space_group_name_H-M   'P 1'
#
loop_
_entity.id
_entity.type
_entity.pdbx_description
1 polymer ?
#
loop_
_entity_poly.entity_id
_entity_poly.type
_entity_poly.pdbx_seq_one_letter_code
_entity_poly.pdbx_strand_id
1 'polypeptide(L)' 'MNPQERRVQRLLLGHASECQMDSAGRLLIAPVLRQHAGLTKEVMLVGQFNKFELWG' A
#
# COMPACT_ATOMS: atom_id res chain seq x y z
N MET A 1 11.28 -6.22 22.93
CA MET A 1 10.41 -6.22 21.73
C MET A 1 9.70 -7.55 21.65
N ASN A 2 8.37 -7.52 21.65
CA ASN A 2 7.51 -8.70 21.60
C ASN A 2 7.66 -9.38 20.20
N PRO A 3 7.76 -10.72 20.11
CA PRO A 3 7.79 -11.42 18.82
C PRO A 3 6.67 -11.01 17.85
N GLN A 4 5.48 -10.68 18.37
CA GLN A 4 4.34 -10.25 17.54
C GLN A 4 4.56 -8.86 16.92
N GLU A 5 5.14 -7.92 17.67
CA GLU A 5 5.46 -6.56 17.18
C GLU A 5 6.47 -6.62 16.02
N ARG A 6 7.52 -7.44 16.16
CA ARG A 6 8.53 -7.63 15.09
C ARG A 6 7.92 -8.21 13.83
N ARG A 7 6.98 -9.15 13.96
CA ARG A 7 6.30 -9.75 12.81
C ARG A 7 5.48 -8.71 12.05
N VAL A 8 4.72 -7.88 12.77
CA VAL A 8 3.93 -6.80 12.16
C VAL A 8 4.83 -5.77 11.49
N GLN A 9 5.91 -5.33 12.14
CA GLN A 9 6.87 -4.42 11.53
C GLN A 9 7.49 -4.99 10.25
N ARG A 10 7.86 -6.28 10.25
CA ARG A 10 8.44 -6.91 9.06
C ARG A 10 7.44 -7.06 7.92
N LEU A 11 6.16 -7.28 8.21
CA LEU A 11 5.10 -7.26 7.20
C LEU A 11 4.91 -5.86 6.62
N LEU A 12 4.79 -4.85 7.49
CA LEU A 12 4.54 -3.46 7.06
C LEU A 12 5.74 -2.87 6.30
N LEU A 13 6.94 -3.00 6.86
CA LEU A 13 8.16 -2.43 6.28
C LEU A 13 8.74 -3.31 5.17
N GLY A 14 8.60 -4.63 5.28
CA GLY A 14 9.13 -5.57 4.27
C GLY A 14 8.34 -5.58 2.96
N HIS A 15 7.08 -5.13 2.98
CA HIS A 15 6.26 -4.95 1.78
C HIS A 15 6.07 -3.47 1.39
N ALA A 16 6.67 -2.53 2.11
CA ALA A 16 6.65 -1.12 1.72
C ALA A 16 7.51 -0.92 0.46
N SER A 17 6.92 -0.26 -0.54
CA SER A 17 7.65 0.21 -1.72
C SER A 17 7.54 1.72 -1.76
N GLU A 18 8.67 2.40 -1.93
CA GLU A 18 8.63 3.79 -2.36
C GLU A 18 8.00 3.87 -3.75
N CYS A 19 7.21 4.91 -3.98
CA CYS A 19 6.67 5.20 -5.30
C CYS A 19 6.65 6.71 -5.50
N GLN A 20 6.89 7.14 -6.73
CA GLN A 20 6.76 8.52 -7.13
C GLN A 20 5.53 8.69 -8.01
N MET A 21 4.90 9.84 -7.86
CA MET A 21 3.82 10.27 -8.72
C MET A 21 4.39 10.80 -10.03
N ASP A 22 3.83 10.38 -11.16
CA ASP A 22 4.21 10.97 -12.44
C ASP A 22 3.59 12.37 -12.62
N SER A 23 3.96 13.07 -13.71
CA SER A 23 3.47 14.41 -14.01
C SER A 23 1.96 14.49 -14.26
N ALA A 24 1.29 13.35 -14.48
CA ALA A 24 -0.15 13.27 -14.68
C ALA A 24 -0.90 12.90 -13.39
N GLY A 25 -0.20 12.80 -12.24
CA GLY A 25 -0.81 12.48 -10.96
C GLY A 25 -1.02 10.98 -10.73
N ARG A 26 -0.38 10.10 -11.50
CA ARG A 26 -0.59 8.65 -11.41
C ARG A 26 0.47 7.99 -10.53
N LEU A 27 0.07 6.94 -9.81
CA LEU A 27 0.95 6.09 -9.00
C LEU A 27 1.00 4.68 -9.59
N LEU A 28 2.21 4.13 -9.71
CA LEU A 28 2.40 2.74 -10.10
C LEU A 28 2.46 1.85 -8.85
N ILE A 29 1.40 1.07 -8.62
CA ILE A 29 1.34 0.13 -7.49
C ILE A 29 2.07 -1.17 -7.85
N ALA A 30 3.04 -1.54 -7.02
CA ALA A 30 3.82 -2.78 -7.19
C ALA A 30 2.89 -4.01 -7.33
N PRO A 31 3.15 -4.95 -8.24
CA PRO A 31 2.26 -6.11 -8.49
C PRO A 31 1.94 -6.91 -7.22
N VAL A 32 2.92 -7.11 -6.34
CA VAL A 32 2.74 -7.83 -5.07
C VAL A 32 1.72 -7.16 -4.15
N LEU A 33 1.70 -5.82 -4.11
CA LEU A 33 0.76 -5.05 -3.31
C LEU A 33 -0.65 -5.09 -3.92
N ARG A 34 -0.76 -5.03 -5.25
CA ARG A 34 -2.04 -5.21 -5.96
C ARG A 34 -2.66 -6.57 -5.67
N GLN A 35 -1.85 -7.64 -5.74
CA GLN A 35 -2.30 -9.00 -5.45
C GLN A 35 -2.70 -9.15 -3.98
N HIS A 36 -1.90 -8.60 -3.06
CA HIS A 36 -2.18 -8.68 -1.63
C HIS A 36 -3.48 -7.96 -1.25
N ALA A 37 -3.71 -6.76 -1.82
CA ALA A 37 -4.91 -5.97 -1.56
C ALA A 37 -6.12 -6.37 -2.42
N GLY A 38 -5.98 -7.34 -3.33
CA GLY A 38 -7.07 -7.78 -4.22
C GLY A 38 -7.56 -6.70 -5.18
N LEU A 39 -6.71 -5.75 -5.57
CA LEU A 39 -7.12 -4.62 -6.42
C LEU A 39 -7.53 -5.09 -7.81
N THR A 40 -8.72 -4.70 -8.25
CA THR A 40 -9.24 -4.98 -9.59
C THR A 40 -9.25 -3.71 -10.45
N LYS A 41 -10.04 -3.68 -11.54
CA LYS A 41 -10.14 -2.50 -12.41
C LYS A 41 -10.77 -1.31 -11.67
N GLU A 42 -11.72 -1.60 -10.78
CA GLU A 42 -12.36 -0.60 -9.93
C GLU A 42 -11.67 -0.61 -8.57
N VAL A 43 -11.39 0.58 -8.06
CA VAL A 43 -10.75 0.79 -6.76
C VAL A 43 -11.34 2.03 -6.10
N MET A 44 -11.50 1.98 -4.79
CA MET A 44 -11.85 3.13 -3.97
C MET A 44 -10.60 3.71 -3.33
N LEU A 45 -10.49 5.04 -3.37
CA LEU A 45 -9.49 5.79 -2.63
C LEU A 45 -10.14 6.42 -1.40
N VAL A 46 -9.67 6.05 -0.22
CA VAL A 46 -10.19 6.54 1.06
C VAL A 46 -9.11 7.37 1.75
N GLY A 47 -9.36 8.68 1.91
CA GLY A 47 -8.44 9.57 2.63
C GLY A 47 -8.55 9.39 4.14
N GLN A 48 -7.40 9.37 4.82
CA GLN A 48 -7.29 9.37 6.28
C GLN A 48 -6.17 10.30 6.73
N PHE A 49 -6.52 11.54 7.08
CA PHE A 49 -5.59 12.58 7.53
C PHE A 49 -4.34 12.71 6.63
N ASN A 50 -3.22 12.11 7.02
CA ASN A 50 -1.92 12.19 6.35
C ASN A 50 -1.60 11.01 5.42
N LYS A 51 -2.55 10.10 5.20
CA LYS A 51 -2.43 8.95 4.30
C LYS A 51 -3.73 8.74 3.55
N PHE A 52 -3.69 7.90 2.53
CA PHE A 52 -4.88 7.34 1.91
C PHE A 52 -4.74 5.82 1.82
N GLU A 53 -5.87 5.15 1.64
CA GLU A 53 -5.95 3.71 1.47
C GLU A 53 -6.63 3.38 0.15
N LEU A 54 -6.18 2.30 -0.48
CA LEU A 54 -6.78 1.76 -1.70
C LEU A 54 -7.53 0.48 -1.35
N TRP A 55 -8.78 0.43 -1.76
CA TRP A 55 -9.67 -0.70 -1.53
C TRP A 55 -10.20 -1.21 -2.87
N GLY A 56 -10.22 -2.53 -3.06
CA GLY A 56 -10.78 -3.18 -4.25
C GLY A 56 -12.28 -3.41 -4.18
#